data_AF-A0A3M1BPH9-F1
#
_entry.id   AF-A0A3M1BPH9-F1
#
_cell.length_a   1.000
_cell.length_b   1.000
_cell.length_c   1.000
_cell.angle_alpha   90.00
_cell.angle_beta   90.00
_cell.angle_gamma   90.00
#
_symmetry.space_group_name_H-M   'P 1'
#
loop_
_entity.id
_entity.type
_entity.pdbx_description
1 polymer ?
#
loop_
_entity_poly.entity_id
_entity_poly.type
_entity_poly.pdbx_seq_one_letter_code
_entity_poly.pdbx_strand_id
1 'polypeptide(L)'
;TAQNPIIFTYEGDNGGSSATLRGQWGGLIILGKARLNSTPGESAIEGIPTNEVRGLYGGTDDADNSGVLRYVSIRHGGTNIGADNEINGLTLGGVGSGTTIEYVEIVGNKDDGIEWFGGAPTVKYLISAFCADDGFDYDEGYRGKTQFAIVYQDPTPDAADRGGEHDGGTDPETGTPYATPVFYNVTSVGNSGSRTITFRDNAGGEYHNSIFVNFGRGVDIEDLLGQNQDSFKQWEDGNLKLENNLFFNIGAGNEPDKIFTVTTN
;
A
#
# COMPACT_ATOMS: atom_id res chain seq x y z
N THR A 1 -10.56 -14.96 -16.03
CA THR A 1 -10.22 -16.27 -15.40
C THR A 1 -8.71 -16.43 -15.42
N ALA A 2 -8.14 -17.45 -14.77
CA ALA A 2 -6.68 -17.67 -14.81
C ALA A 2 -6.12 -17.78 -16.24
N GLN A 3 -6.86 -18.42 -17.16
CA GLN A 3 -6.43 -18.62 -18.55
C GLN A 3 -6.65 -17.39 -19.44
N ASN A 4 -7.57 -16.52 -19.06
CA ASN A 4 -7.91 -15.30 -19.79
C ASN A 4 -8.09 -14.18 -18.74
N PRO A 5 -6.99 -13.63 -18.20
CA PRO A 5 -7.06 -12.52 -17.27
C PRO A 5 -7.54 -11.25 -17.99
N ILE A 6 -8.11 -10.32 -17.23
CA ILE A 6 -8.33 -8.96 -17.71
C ILE A 6 -6.98 -8.23 -17.65
N ILE A 7 -6.59 -7.55 -18.72
CA ILE A 7 -5.37 -6.74 -18.76
C ILE A 7 -5.78 -5.29 -18.95
N PHE A 8 -5.57 -4.47 -17.93
CA PHE A 8 -5.63 -3.03 -18.02
C PHE A 8 -4.23 -2.49 -18.31
N THR A 9 -4.10 -1.80 -19.44
CA THR A 9 -2.82 -1.28 -19.94
C THR A 9 -3.08 -0.11 -20.89
N TYR A 10 -2.01 0.56 -21.32
CA TYR A 10 -2.09 1.70 -22.24
C TYR A 10 -2.27 1.24 -23.70
N GLU A 11 -2.74 2.14 -24.57
CA GLU A 11 -3.10 1.84 -25.97
C GLU A 11 -1.95 1.21 -26.78
N GLY A 12 -0.70 1.54 -26.46
CA GLY A 12 0.49 1.06 -27.18
C GLY A 12 1.07 -0.26 -26.66
N ASP A 13 0.53 -0.85 -25.59
CA ASP A 13 1.02 -2.13 -25.09
C ASP A 13 0.56 -3.28 -25.99
N ASN A 14 1.54 -3.94 -26.62
CA ASN A 14 1.32 -5.12 -27.45
C ASN A 14 1.79 -6.42 -26.76
N GLY A 15 2.01 -6.37 -25.44
CA GLY A 15 2.56 -7.47 -24.65
C GLY A 15 4.08 -7.57 -24.67
N GLY A 16 4.77 -6.68 -25.40
CA GLY A 16 6.23 -6.60 -25.48
C GLY A 16 6.86 -5.45 -24.69
N SER A 17 6.05 -4.64 -24.01
CA SER A 17 6.55 -3.52 -23.21
C SER A 17 7.42 -3.99 -22.05
N SER A 18 8.47 -3.20 -21.74
CA SER A 18 9.32 -3.48 -20.58
C SER A 18 8.47 -3.47 -19.30
N ALA A 19 8.71 -4.40 -18.38
CA ALA A 19 8.04 -4.40 -17.07
C ALA A 19 8.31 -3.13 -16.24
N THR A 20 9.39 -2.40 -16.59
CA THR A 20 9.76 -1.11 -15.99
C THR A 20 9.30 0.10 -16.80
N LEU A 21 8.51 -0.08 -17.87
CA LEU A 21 7.79 1.02 -18.49
C LEU A 21 6.65 1.46 -17.57
N ARG A 22 6.55 2.76 -17.29
CA ARG A 22 5.68 3.34 -16.26
C ARG A 22 5.00 4.62 -16.77
N GLY A 23 3.96 5.06 -16.08
CA GLY A 23 3.33 6.37 -16.27
C GLY A 23 2.64 6.56 -17.62
N GLN A 24 2.16 5.48 -18.23
CA GLN A 24 1.52 5.53 -19.55
C GLN A 24 0.01 5.83 -19.47
N TRP A 25 -0.60 5.66 -18.30
CA TRP A 25 -1.97 6.02 -17.98
C TRP A 25 -2.13 6.14 -16.45
N GLY A 26 -3.34 6.45 -15.95
CA GLY A 26 -3.60 6.64 -14.52
C GLY A 26 -3.39 5.36 -13.70
N GLY A 27 -4.37 4.46 -13.74
CA GLY A 27 -4.38 3.27 -12.91
C GLY A 27 -5.82 2.78 -12.74
N LEU A 28 -6.05 1.84 -11.84
CA LEU A 28 -7.40 1.38 -11.50
C LEU A 28 -7.80 1.90 -10.13
N ILE A 29 -8.88 2.66 -10.06
CA ILE A 29 -9.44 3.20 -8.82
C ILE A 29 -10.76 2.50 -8.52
N ILE A 30 -10.92 1.99 -7.29
CA ILE A 30 -12.18 1.47 -6.77
C ILE A 30 -12.57 2.28 -5.54
N LEU A 31 -13.74 2.91 -5.60
CA LEU A 31 -14.27 3.74 -4.53
C LEU A 31 -15.47 3.03 -3.86
N GLY A 32 -15.42 2.93 -2.54
CA GLY A 32 -16.44 2.31 -1.71
C GLY A 32 -16.98 3.24 -0.63
N LYS A 33 -17.78 2.67 0.26
CA LYS A 33 -18.55 3.39 1.31
C LYS A 33 -18.15 3.06 2.75
N ALA A 34 -17.03 2.35 2.93
CA ALA A 34 -16.51 1.99 4.24
C ALA A 34 -15.87 3.19 4.94
N ARG A 35 -15.69 3.08 6.27
CA ARG A 35 -15.20 4.20 7.07
C ARG A 35 -13.74 4.52 6.80
N LEU A 36 -13.47 5.82 6.77
CA LEU A 36 -12.15 6.46 6.87
C LEU A 36 -11.96 6.93 8.32
N ASN A 37 -10.73 7.29 8.70
CA ASN A 37 -10.47 7.96 9.96
C ASN A 37 -10.22 9.48 9.83
N SER A 38 -10.18 9.99 8.59
CA SER A 38 -10.16 11.40 8.25
C SER A 38 -11.50 12.08 8.58
N THR A 39 -11.50 13.40 8.80
CA THR A 39 -12.73 14.19 9.01
C THR A 39 -13.01 15.02 7.75
N PRO A 40 -14.18 14.88 7.07
CA PRO A 40 -15.49 14.43 7.58
C PRO A 40 -15.84 12.93 7.38
N GLY A 41 -14.87 12.04 7.13
CA GLY A 41 -15.11 10.61 6.90
C GLY A 41 -15.55 10.28 5.47
N GLU A 42 -15.48 11.27 4.59
CA GLU A 42 -15.63 11.19 3.14
C GLU A 42 -14.55 12.11 2.53
N SER A 43 -13.84 11.65 1.52
CA SER A 43 -12.74 12.36 0.88
C SER A 43 -12.86 12.29 -0.64
N ALA A 44 -12.14 13.17 -1.34
CA ALA A 44 -12.00 13.13 -2.80
C ALA A 44 -10.73 12.37 -3.14
N ILE A 45 -10.84 11.35 -3.99
CA ILE A 45 -9.67 10.57 -4.37
C ILE A 45 -8.72 11.43 -5.19
N GLU A 46 -7.42 11.22 -4.96
CA GLU A 46 -6.37 11.80 -5.79
C GLU A 46 -6.54 11.43 -7.27
N GLY A 47 -6.00 12.31 -8.11
CA GLY A 47 -6.06 12.22 -9.55
C GLY A 47 -7.41 12.58 -10.18
N ILE A 48 -8.45 12.81 -9.37
CA ILE A 48 -9.79 13.22 -9.83
C ILE A 48 -10.12 14.61 -9.30
N PRO A 49 -10.61 15.55 -10.13
CA PRO A 49 -10.99 16.89 -9.65
C PRO A 49 -11.97 16.82 -8.48
N THR A 50 -11.73 17.59 -7.42
CA THR A 50 -12.54 17.56 -6.19
C THR A 50 -14.00 17.99 -6.38
N ASN A 51 -14.33 18.64 -7.49
CA ASN A 51 -15.71 18.97 -7.87
C ASN A 51 -16.41 17.84 -8.66
N GLU A 52 -15.71 16.76 -8.99
CA GLU A 52 -16.27 15.55 -9.59
C GLU A 52 -16.76 14.61 -8.48
N VAL A 53 -18.05 14.66 -8.18
CA VAL A 53 -18.67 13.90 -7.09
C VAL A 53 -18.55 12.38 -7.25
N ARG A 54 -18.25 11.87 -8.45
CA ARG A 54 -17.97 10.44 -8.66
C ARG A 54 -16.58 10.01 -8.16
N GLY A 55 -15.71 10.96 -7.84
CA GLY A 55 -14.41 10.73 -7.22
C GLY A 55 -14.45 10.69 -5.69
N LEU A 56 -15.63 10.84 -5.08
CA LEU A 56 -15.77 10.77 -3.62
C LEU A 56 -15.82 9.32 -3.13
N TYR A 57 -15.20 9.09 -1.98
CA TYR A 57 -15.17 7.80 -1.29
C TYR A 57 -15.24 7.98 0.22
N GLY A 58 -15.52 6.88 0.93
CA GLY A 58 -15.73 6.91 2.37
C GLY A 58 -17.21 6.85 2.74
N GLY A 59 -17.48 6.78 4.03
CA GLY A 59 -18.83 6.60 4.54
C GLY A 59 -18.86 5.86 5.86
N THR A 60 -19.90 5.03 6.05
CA THR A 60 -20.17 4.37 7.34
C THR A 60 -20.38 2.86 7.22
N ASP A 61 -20.26 2.30 6.01
CA ASP A 61 -20.60 0.90 5.73
C ASP A 61 -19.34 0.07 5.48
N ASP A 62 -18.74 -0.46 6.56
CA ASP A 62 -17.59 -1.37 6.47
C ASP A 62 -17.92 -2.70 5.77
N ALA A 63 -19.20 -3.01 5.57
CA ALA A 63 -19.67 -4.19 4.85
C ALA A 63 -20.00 -3.88 3.37
N ASP A 64 -19.71 -2.66 2.90
CA ASP A 64 -19.92 -2.27 1.50
C ASP A 64 -19.31 -3.28 0.54
N ASN A 65 -20.00 -3.48 -0.59
CA ASN A 65 -19.57 -4.36 -1.65
C ASN A 65 -19.37 -3.53 -2.92
N SER A 66 -18.13 -3.15 -3.16
CA SER A 66 -17.70 -2.39 -4.33
C SER A 66 -17.48 -3.30 -5.56
N GLY A 67 -17.77 -4.61 -5.45
CA GLY A 67 -17.77 -5.57 -6.55
C GLY A 67 -16.76 -6.72 -6.43
N VAL A 68 -16.35 -7.24 -7.59
CA VAL A 68 -15.40 -8.36 -7.71
C VAL A 68 -14.30 -7.99 -8.68
N LEU A 69 -13.06 -7.90 -8.19
CA LEU A 69 -11.85 -7.79 -8.99
C LEU A 69 -11.12 -9.13 -8.93
N ARG A 70 -11.15 -9.91 -10.02
CA ARG A 70 -10.55 -11.25 -10.03
C ARG A 70 -9.85 -11.60 -11.35
N TYR A 71 -8.62 -12.09 -11.27
CA TYR A 71 -7.76 -12.39 -12.42
C TYR A 71 -7.52 -11.15 -13.29
N VAL A 72 -6.85 -10.17 -12.69
CA VAL A 72 -6.60 -8.87 -13.30
C VAL A 72 -5.11 -8.56 -13.29
N SER A 73 -4.62 -8.05 -14.41
CA SER A 73 -3.28 -7.49 -14.55
C SER A 73 -3.40 -6.00 -14.86
N ILE A 74 -2.77 -5.17 -14.05
CA ILE A 74 -2.76 -3.71 -14.18
C ILE A 74 -1.33 -3.31 -14.51
N ARG A 75 -1.09 -2.69 -15.67
CA ARG A 75 0.27 -2.50 -16.19
C ARG A 75 0.54 -1.07 -16.61
N HIS A 76 1.76 -0.60 -16.37
CA HIS A 76 2.28 0.65 -16.94
C HIS A 76 1.50 1.92 -16.51
N GLY A 77 0.87 1.91 -15.34
CA GLY A 77 0.12 3.04 -14.76
C GLY A 77 1.02 4.07 -14.07
N GLY A 78 0.43 5.00 -13.30
CA GLY A 78 1.16 5.97 -12.49
C GLY A 78 1.40 7.31 -13.17
N THR A 79 0.59 7.75 -14.12
CA THR A 79 0.85 9.06 -14.72
C THR A 79 0.73 10.17 -13.67
N ASN A 80 1.80 10.96 -13.50
CA ASN A 80 1.74 12.17 -12.68
C ASN A 80 0.86 13.20 -13.40
N ILE A 81 -0.15 13.73 -12.71
CA ILE A 81 -1.05 14.76 -13.22
C ILE A 81 -1.03 16.05 -12.40
N GLY A 82 -0.08 16.18 -11.47
CA GLY A 82 0.16 17.35 -10.64
C GLY A 82 1.31 17.10 -9.65
N ALA A 83 1.68 18.13 -8.87
CA ALA A 83 2.49 17.91 -7.69
C ALA A 83 1.60 17.24 -6.62
N ASP A 84 2.09 16.16 -6.02
CA ASP A 84 1.39 15.39 -4.99
C ASP A 84 -0.01 14.95 -5.46
N ASN A 85 -0.09 14.50 -6.71
CA ASN A 85 -1.33 14.13 -7.39
C ASN A 85 -1.02 13.10 -8.48
N GLU A 86 -0.55 11.97 -8.01
CA GLU A 86 -0.28 10.77 -8.79
C GLU A 86 -1.47 9.80 -8.67
N ILE A 87 -1.42 8.68 -9.40
CA ILE A 87 -2.47 7.65 -9.34
C ILE A 87 -1.77 6.31 -9.19
N ASN A 88 -2.15 5.53 -8.19
CA ASN A 88 -1.54 4.24 -7.92
C ASN A 88 -1.93 3.18 -8.95
N GLY A 89 -1.21 2.07 -8.97
CA GLY A 89 -1.54 0.96 -9.86
C GLY A 89 -2.95 0.44 -9.56
N LEU A 90 -3.21 0.13 -8.29
CA LEU A 90 -4.53 -0.14 -7.77
C LEU A 90 -4.81 0.74 -6.56
N THR A 91 -5.74 1.68 -6.70
CA THR A 91 -6.19 2.53 -5.59
C THR A 91 -7.52 2.01 -5.03
N LEU A 92 -7.59 1.85 -3.70
CA LEU A 92 -8.77 1.35 -3.00
C LEU A 92 -9.23 2.36 -1.95
N GLY A 93 -10.12 3.27 -2.34
CA GLY A 93 -10.68 4.28 -1.45
C GLY A 93 -11.95 3.81 -0.76
N GLY A 94 -11.94 3.67 0.57
CA GLY A 94 -13.12 3.33 1.37
C GLY A 94 -13.77 2.00 0.98
N VAL A 95 -13.00 1.04 0.48
CA VAL A 95 -13.55 -0.23 -0.02
C VAL A 95 -14.01 -1.11 1.16
N GLY A 96 -15.22 -1.66 1.08
CA GLY A 96 -15.79 -2.48 2.15
C GLY A 96 -15.39 -3.95 2.10
N SER A 97 -15.58 -4.63 3.23
CA SER A 97 -15.26 -6.05 3.43
C SER A 97 -16.16 -7.02 2.62
N GLY A 98 -17.26 -6.54 2.05
CA GLY A 98 -18.09 -7.29 1.12
C GLY A 98 -17.48 -7.43 -0.28
N THR A 99 -16.42 -6.67 -0.57
CA THR A 99 -15.72 -6.64 -1.86
C THR A 99 -14.75 -7.82 -1.98
N THR A 100 -14.69 -8.44 -3.17
CA THR A 100 -13.75 -9.52 -3.45
C THR A 100 -12.60 -9.03 -4.33
N ILE A 101 -11.36 -9.12 -3.85
CA ILE A 101 -10.15 -8.76 -4.60
C ILE A 101 -9.19 -9.95 -4.56
N GLU A 102 -9.04 -10.67 -5.67
CA GLU A 102 -8.21 -11.88 -5.71
C GLU A 102 -7.48 -12.09 -7.04
N TYR A 103 -6.26 -12.60 -7.01
CA TYR A 103 -5.46 -12.86 -8.23
C TYR A 103 -5.25 -11.60 -9.06
N VAL A 104 -4.64 -10.60 -8.44
CA VAL A 104 -4.33 -9.30 -9.05
C VAL A 104 -2.83 -9.12 -9.12
N GLU A 105 -2.31 -8.74 -10.29
CA GLU A 105 -0.94 -8.27 -10.45
C GLU A 105 -0.95 -6.79 -10.89
N ILE A 106 -0.04 -6.02 -10.31
CA ILE A 106 0.32 -4.67 -10.71
C ILE A 106 1.77 -4.70 -11.16
N VAL A 107 2.04 -4.23 -12.38
CA VAL A 107 3.36 -4.28 -13.00
C VAL A 107 3.73 -2.92 -13.58
N GLY A 108 4.83 -2.34 -13.10
CA GLY A 108 5.36 -1.11 -13.67
C GLY A 108 4.45 0.10 -13.44
N ASN A 109 3.99 0.33 -12.20
CA ASN A 109 3.38 1.61 -11.85
C ASN A 109 4.47 2.67 -11.64
N LYS A 110 4.22 3.93 -12.04
CA LYS A 110 5.19 5.01 -11.75
C LYS A 110 5.17 5.40 -10.27
N ASP A 111 4.02 5.27 -9.65
CA ASP A 111 3.80 5.50 -8.25
C ASP A 111 3.67 4.14 -7.55
N ASP A 112 2.89 4.05 -6.48
CA ASP A 112 2.70 2.81 -5.75
C ASP A 112 2.08 1.69 -6.57
N GLY A 113 2.38 0.45 -6.18
CA GLY A 113 1.69 -0.72 -6.72
C GLY A 113 0.22 -0.76 -6.33
N ILE A 114 -0.05 -0.57 -5.06
CA ILE A 114 -1.39 -0.56 -4.50
C ILE A 114 -1.42 0.33 -3.28
N GLU A 115 -2.47 1.14 -3.19
CA GLU A 115 -2.71 1.99 -2.04
C GLU A 115 -4.13 1.82 -1.52
N TRP A 116 -4.26 1.67 -0.19
CA TRP A 116 -5.53 1.62 0.50
C TRP A 116 -5.79 2.91 1.27
N PHE A 117 -6.80 3.67 0.86
CA PHE A 117 -7.30 4.80 1.64
C PHE A 117 -8.49 4.34 2.49
N GLY A 118 -8.24 3.98 3.74
CA GLY A 118 -9.27 3.51 4.66
C GLY A 118 -9.96 2.22 4.23
N GLY A 119 -11.15 1.98 4.80
CA GLY A 119 -11.92 0.76 4.51
C GLY A 119 -11.32 -0.54 5.07
N ALA A 120 -11.90 -1.67 4.66
CA ALA A 120 -11.56 -2.99 5.21
C ALA A 120 -11.72 -4.16 4.21
N PRO A 121 -11.25 -4.06 2.95
CA PRO A 121 -11.28 -5.17 2.02
C PRO A 121 -10.43 -6.36 2.50
N THR A 122 -10.76 -7.55 2.01
CA THR A 122 -9.83 -8.69 2.03
C THR A 122 -9.24 -8.88 0.63
N VAL A 123 -7.91 -8.84 0.54
CA VAL A 123 -7.15 -9.04 -0.70
C VAL A 123 -6.36 -10.35 -0.63
N LYS A 124 -6.41 -11.18 -1.68
CA LYS A 124 -5.63 -12.43 -1.75
C LYS A 124 -4.94 -12.63 -3.08
N TYR A 125 -3.76 -13.25 -3.07
CA TYR A 125 -3.01 -13.54 -4.30
C TYR A 125 -2.70 -12.26 -5.08
N LEU A 126 -1.90 -11.40 -4.46
CA LEU A 126 -1.55 -10.08 -4.95
C LEU A 126 -0.08 -10.04 -5.39
N ILE A 127 0.23 -9.36 -6.48
CA ILE A 127 1.60 -9.05 -6.88
C ILE A 127 1.68 -7.55 -7.14
N SER A 128 2.65 -6.88 -6.52
CA SER A 128 3.12 -5.54 -6.86
C SER A 128 4.56 -5.67 -7.32
N ALA A 129 4.84 -5.34 -8.59
CA ALA A 129 6.16 -5.58 -9.18
C ALA A 129 6.64 -4.43 -10.05
N PHE A 130 7.91 -4.06 -9.89
CA PHE A 130 8.59 -3.04 -10.68
C PHE A 130 7.91 -1.66 -10.61
N CYS A 131 7.21 -1.34 -9.53
CA CYS A 131 6.72 0.01 -9.25
C CYS A 131 7.90 0.97 -8.98
N ALA A 132 7.74 2.27 -9.22
CA ALA A 132 8.81 3.24 -8.97
C ALA A 132 8.81 3.82 -7.56
N ASP A 133 7.71 3.68 -6.84
CA ASP A 133 7.58 4.13 -5.46
C ASP A 133 7.34 2.92 -4.55
N ASP A 134 6.25 2.89 -3.80
CA ASP A 134 6.04 1.89 -2.77
C ASP A 134 5.33 0.64 -3.27
N GLY A 135 5.73 -0.49 -2.68
CA GLY A 135 5.18 -1.79 -3.01
C GLY A 135 3.71 -1.85 -2.62
N PHE A 136 3.46 -1.50 -1.35
CA PHE A 136 2.18 -1.40 -0.67
C PHE A 136 2.14 -0.09 0.12
N ASP A 137 1.07 0.68 -0.04
CA ASP A 137 0.81 1.85 0.81
C ASP A 137 -0.59 1.77 1.42
N TYR A 138 -0.76 2.24 2.65
CA TYR A 138 -2.08 2.53 3.18
C TYR A 138 -2.10 3.81 4.00
N ASP A 139 -3.27 4.42 4.00
CA ASP A 139 -3.62 5.59 4.80
C ASP A 139 -5.08 5.50 5.31
N GLU A 140 -5.54 6.55 5.97
CA GLU A 140 -6.91 6.86 6.33
C GLU A 140 -7.62 5.78 7.14
N GLY A 141 -6.87 5.09 8.01
CA GLY A 141 -7.44 4.10 8.93
C GLY A 141 -7.77 2.76 8.27
N TYR A 142 -7.02 2.38 7.22
CA TYR A 142 -7.15 1.08 6.58
C TYR A 142 -7.01 -0.05 7.61
N ARG A 143 -7.96 -0.98 7.58
CA ARG A 143 -8.06 -2.10 8.57
C ARG A 143 -8.42 -3.42 7.90
N GLY A 144 -8.05 -3.56 6.64
CA GLY A 144 -8.30 -4.76 5.85
C GLY A 144 -7.32 -5.89 6.14
N LYS A 145 -7.39 -6.92 5.30
CA LYS A 145 -6.52 -8.09 5.38
C LYS A 145 -5.96 -8.44 4.02
N THR A 146 -4.66 -8.73 3.98
CA THR A 146 -3.99 -9.18 2.76
C THR A 146 -3.29 -10.51 3.01
N GLN A 147 -3.49 -11.50 2.13
CA GLN A 147 -2.83 -12.81 2.26
C GLN A 147 -2.30 -13.35 0.94
N PHE A 148 -1.12 -13.96 0.99
CA PHE A 148 -0.39 -14.47 -0.19
C PHE A 148 -0.10 -13.34 -1.16
N ALA A 149 0.86 -12.49 -0.81
CA ALA A 149 1.21 -11.32 -1.60
C ALA A 149 2.71 -11.28 -1.91
N ILE A 150 3.06 -10.69 -3.05
CA ILE A 150 4.43 -10.44 -3.47
C ILE A 150 4.62 -8.95 -3.69
N VAL A 151 5.67 -8.39 -3.11
CA VAL A 151 6.26 -7.13 -3.54
C VAL A 151 7.61 -7.46 -4.17
N TYR A 152 7.82 -7.02 -5.40
CA TYR A 152 9.08 -7.19 -6.10
C TYR A 152 9.52 -5.84 -6.66
N GLN A 153 10.34 -5.12 -5.90
CA GLN A 153 10.81 -3.82 -6.31
C GLN A 153 11.70 -3.89 -7.55
N ASP A 154 11.79 -2.79 -8.30
CA ASP A 154 12.75 -2.71 -9.40
C ASP A 154 14.16 -3.03 -8.88
N PRO A 155 14.89 -3.99 -9.49
CA PRO A 155 16.21 -4.36 -9.00
C PRO A 155 17.27 -3.26 -9.20
N THR A 156 16.97 -2.25 -10.01
CA THR A 156 17.84 -1.09 -10.21
C THR A 156 17.87 -0.25 -8.93
N PRO A 157 19.06 0.06 -8.37
CA PRO A 157 19.15 0.94 -7.21
C PRO A 157 18.46 2.28 -7.46
N ASP A 158 17.74 2.77 -6.45
CA ASP A 158 17.03 4.06 -6.45
C ASP A 158 15.92 4.18 -7.52
N ALA A 159 15.45 3.05 -8.06
CA ALA A 159 14.32 2.99 -9.00
C ALA A 159 12.99 2.57 -8.36
N ALA A 160 12.97 2.55 -7.02
CA ALA A 160 11.89 2.16 -6.10
C ALA A 160 12.19 2.74 -4.69
N ASP A 161 11.18 2.98 -3.85
CA ASP A 161 11.39 3.53 -2.50
C ASP A 161 11.28 2.49 -1.38
N ARG A 162 10.09 1.95 -1.07
CA ARG A 162 9.88 1.04 0.07
C ARG A 162 9.10 -0.21 -0.30
N GLY A 163 9.36 -1.30 0.42
CA GLY A 163 8.51 -2.48 0.37
C GLY A 163 7.08 -2.18 0.85
N GLY A 164 6.94 -1.24 1.78
CA GLY A 164 5.70 -0.50 2.01
C GLY A 164 5.89 0.77 2.84
N GLU A 165 5.06 1.77 2.55
CA GLU A 165 4.80 2.97 3.35
C GLU A 165 3.47 2.81 4.05
N HIS A 166 3.43 3.14 5.34
CA HIS A 166 2.27 2.86 6.16
C HIS A 166 1.96 4.09 6.97
N ASP A 167 0.90 4.77 6.56
CA ASP A 167 0.42 6.01 7.12
C ASP A 167 -0.89 5.72 7.88
N GLY A 168 -0.98 6.21 9.11
CA GLY A 168 -2.09 5.82 9.99
C GLY A 168 -3.35 6.64 9.74
N GLY A 169 -3.19 7.91 9.45
CA GLY A 169 -4.25 8.84 9.09
C GLY A 169 -3.70 10.22 8.74
N THR A 170 -4.58 11.07 8.24
CA THR A 170 -4.22 12.40 7.74
C THR A 170 -4.59 13.50 8.75
N ASP A 171 -5.79 14.08 8.65
CA ASP A 171 -6.29 15.11 9.56
C ASP A 171 -7.60 14.65 10.27
N PRO A 172 -7.54 14.34 11.58
CA PRO A 172 -6.34 14.21 12.41
C PRO A 172 -5.67 12.83 12.25
N GLU A 173 -4.34 12.75 12.39
CA GLU A 173 -3.58 11.46 12.46
C GLU A 173 -4.08 10.53 13.58
N THR A 174 -4.62 11.13 14.65
CA THR A 174 -5.22 10.40 15.78
C THR A 174 -6.68 9.97 15.53
N GLY A 175 -7.16 10.14 14.30
CA GLY A 175 -8.49 9.75 13.86
C GLY A 175 -8.76 8.26 14.12
N THR A 176 -10.02 7.94 14.40
CA THR A 176 -10.45 6.54 14.59
C THR A 176 -11.45 6.13 13.51
N PRO A 177 -11.44 4.86 13.07
CA PRO A 177 -10.61 3.75 13.55
C PRO A 177 -9.12 3.87 13.14
N TYR A 178 -8.19 3.42 13.98
CA TYR A 178 -6.76 3.40 13.65
C TYR A 178 -6.45 2.45 12.49
N ALA A 179 -5.45 2.78 11.68
CA ALA A 179 -4.94 1.90 10.64
C ALA A 179 -4.25 0.70 11.28
N THR A 180 -4.93 -0.44 11.27
CA THR A 180 -4.46 -1.69 11.91
C THR A 180 -4.69 -2.90 10.99
N PRO A 181 -4.21 -2.83 9.73
CA PRO A 181 -4.40 -3.92 8.78
C PRO A 181 -3.57 -5.15 9.14
N VAL A 182 -3.92 -6.30 8.56
CA VAL A 182 -3.18 -7.55 8.82
C VAL A 182 -2.74 -8.22 7.52
N PHE A 183 -1.43 -8.38 7.40
CA PHE A 183 -0.75 -9.01 6.26
C PHE A 183 -0.21 -10.39 6.64
N TYR A 184 -0.53 -11.39 5.82
CA TYR A 184 -0.07 -12.77 6.00
C TYR A 184 0.66 -13.26 4.75
N ASN A 185 1.79 -13.94 4.96
CA ASN A 185 2.51 -14.63 3.88
C ASN A 185 2.91 -13.68 2.74
N VAL A 186 3.49 -12.53 3.09
CA VAL A 186 4.06 -11.57 2.14
C VAL A 186 5.48 -12.01 1.80
N THR A 187 5.85 -12.00 0.52
CA THR A 187 7.25 -12.08 0.09
C THR A 187 7.62 -10.75 -0.55
N SER A 188 8.47 -9.98 0.11
CA SER A 188 8.90 -8.66 -0.32
C SER A 188 10.40 -8.70 -0.67
N VAL A 189 10.71 -8.33 -1.91
CA VAL A 189 12.08 -8.31 -2.44
C VAL A 189 12.42 -6.89 -2.84
N GLY A 190 13.43 -6.32 -2.18
CA GLY A 190 13.92 -4.97 -2.40
C GLY A 190 15.17 -4.88 -3.28
N ASN A 191 15.73 -3.68 -3.32
CA ASN A 191 17.05 -3.34 -3.85
C ASN A 191 17.86 -2.52 -2.82
N SER A 192 19.13 -2.24 -3.13
CA SER A 192 20.05 -1.54 -2.21
C SER A 192 19.71 -0.08 -1.90
N GLY A 193 18.87 0.58 -2.71
CA GLY A 193 18.36 1.93 -2.45
C GLY A 193 17.08 1.94 -1.62
N SER A 194 16.28 0.88 -1.72
CA SER A 194 14.96 0.79 -1.08
C SER A 194 14.98 0.47 0.42
N ARG A 195 13.91 0.87 1.13
CA ARG A 195 13.63 0.54 2.54
C ARG A 195 12.65 -0.62 2.64
N THR A 196 12.72 -1.39 3.73
CA THR A 196 11.82 -2.53 3.92
C THR A 196 10.38 -2.07 4.16
N ILE A 197 10.12 -1.41 5.29
CA ILE A 197 8.81 -0.86 5.66
C ILE A 197 9.04 0.45 6.44
N THR A 198 8.15 1.42 6.31
CA THR A 198 8.03 2.57 7.22
C THR A 198 6.64 2.56 7.85
N PHE A 199 6.53 2.83 9.15
CA PHE A 199 5.27 3.14 9.85
C PHE A 199 5.31 4.56 10.41
N ARG A 200 4.37 5.41 10.00
CA ARG A 200 4.28 6.83 10.41
C ARG A 200 2.83 7.29 10.51
N ASP A 201 2.60 8.52 10.96
CA ASP A 201 1.26 9.14 11.00
C ASP A 201 0.25 8.31 11.79
N ASN A 202 0.71 7.71 12.90
CA ASN A 202 -0.05 6.84 13.80
C ASN A 202 -0.48 5.48 13.20
N ALA A 203 0.29 4.96 12.23
CA ALA A 203 0.09 3.64 11.66
C ALA A 203 0.39 2.50 12.65
N GLY A 204 -0.55 1.55 12.71
CA GLY A 204 -0.34 0.25 13.35
C GLY A 204 -0.09 -0.83 12.31
N GLY A 205 -0.71 -2.00 12.49
CA GLY A 205 -0.73 -3.05 11.48
C GLY A 205 0.25 -4.18 11.71
N GLU A 206 -0.04 -5.33 11.11
CA GLU A 206 0.65 -6.56 11.45
C GLU A 206 1.15 -7.30 10.21
N TYR A 207 2.39 -7.81 10.27
CA TYR A 207 2.94 -8.75 9.30
C TYR A 207 3.26 -10.08 9.96
N HIS A 208 2.77 -11.15 9.35
CA HIS A 208 2.89 -12.52 9.86
C HIS A 208 3.44 -13.47 8.82
N ASN A 209 4.38 -14.33 9.21
CA ASN A 209 4.90 -15.42 8.37
C ASN A 209 5.38 -14.92 7.00
N SER A 210 6.05 -13.77 6.97
CA SER A 210 6.46 -13.06 5.76
C SER A 210 7.98 -13.06 5.59
N ILE A 211 8.44 -12.78 4.38
CA ILE A 211 9.84 -12.79 3.97
C ILE A 211 10.18 -11.42 3.39
N PHE A 212 11.22 -10.78 3.90
CA PHE A 212 11.76 -9.50 3.43
C PHE A 212 13.24 -9.67 3.09
N VAL A 213 13.62 -9.42 1.84
CA VAL A 213 14.99 -9.66 1.38
C VAL A 213 15.54 -8.56 0.49
N ASN A 214 16.85 -8.36 0.55
CA ASN A 214 17.65 -7.51 -0.36
C ASN A 214 17.37 -6.00 -0.30
N PHE A 215 16.70 -5.51 0.74
CA PHE A 215 16.53 -4.07 0.97
C PHE A 215 17.81 -3.42 1.46
N GLY A 216 18.05 -2.16 1.08
CA GLY A 216 19.16 -1.36 1.62
C GLY A 216 18.94 -0.95 3.08
N ARG A 217 17.68 -0.65 3.44
CA ARG A 217 17.28 -0.17 4.77
C ARG A 217 16.25 -1.11 5.41
N GLY A 218 16.26 -1.18 6.74
CA GLY A 218 15.35 -1.99 7.53
C GLY A 218 13.93 -1.39 7.66
N VAL A 219 13.24 -1.76 8.73
CA VAL A 219 11.95 -1.21 9.15
C VAL A 219 12.17 0.07 9.96
N ASP A 220 11.38 1.10 9.69
CA ASP A 220 11.29 2.31 10.51
C ASP A 220 9.94 2.42 11.20
N ILE A 221 9.94 2.91 12.44
CA ILE A 221 8.73 3.26 13.21
C ILE A 221 8.92 4.69 13.73
N GLU A 222 8.00 5.57 13.40
CA GLU A 222 8.02 6.96 13.87
C GLU A 222 7.62 7.09 15.34
N ASP A 223 8.35 7.95 16.07
CA ASP A 223 8.08 8.39 17.45
C ASP A 223 8.04 9.94 17.47
N LEU A 224 6.86 10.51 17.72
CA LEU A 224 6.63 11.95 17.72
C LEU A 224 6.71 12.50 19.14
N LEU A 225 7.77 13.28 19.44
CA LEU A 225 7.99 13.76 20.80
C LEU A 225 6.85 14.66 21.29
N GLY A 226 6.23 14.24 22.39
CA GLY A 226 5.18 14.99 23.06
C GLY A 226 3.78 14.75 22.49
N GLN A 227 3.62 13.83 21.54
CA GLN A 227 2.33 13.28 21.16
C GLN A 227 1.95 12.08 22.04
N ASN A 228 0.64 11.86 22.19
CA ASN A 228 0.13 10.72 22.97
C ASN A 228 -0.26 9.52 22.08
N GLN A 229 -0.17 9.68 20.76
CA GLN A 229 -0.48 8.68 19.74
C GLN A 229 0.42 8.97 18.53
N ASP A 230 1.11 7.93 18.07
CA ASP A 230 1.98 7.84 16.91
C ASP A 230 2.24 6.34 16.63
N SER A 231 3.04 6.02 15.61
CA SER A 231 3.30 4.63 15.22
C SER A 231 4.07 3.85 16.28
N PHE A 232 5.00 4.50 17.01
CA PHE A 232 5.69 3.90 18.14
C PHE A 232 4.72 3.54 19.26
N LYS A 233 3.72 4.40 19.51
CA LYS A 233 2.66 4.14 20.47
C LYS A 233 1.75 2.99 20.04
N GLN A 234 1.43 2.88 18.74
CA GLN A 234 0.72 1.71 18.22
C GLN A 234 1.50 0.40 18.46
N TRP A 235 2.83 0.45 18.38
CA TRP A 235 3.68 -0.69 18.76
C TRP A 235 3.64 -1.00 20.26
N GLU A 236 3.77 0.01 21.14
CA GLU A 236 3.66 -0.18 22.59
C GLU A 236 2.31 -0.76 23.02
N ASP A 237 1.24 -0.33 22.37
CA ASP A 237 -0.13 -0.75 22.66
C ASP A 237 -0.48 -2.11 22.02
N GLY A 238 0.45 -2.69 21.23
CA GLY A 238 0.30 -3.99 20.60
C GLY A 238 -0.59 -4.00 19.36
N ASN A 239 -0.81 -2.84 18.74
CA ASN A 239 -1.52 -2.69 17.46
C ASN A 239 -0.60 -2.77 16.24
N LEU A 240 0.72 -2.66 16.44
CA LEU A 240 1.75 -2.91 15.42
C LEU A 240 2.54 -4.18 15.78
N LYS A 241 2.56 -5.19 14.90
CA LYS A 241 3.25 -6.47 15.14
C LYS A 241 4.00 -7.01 13.93
N LEU A 242 5.24 -7.44 14.14
CA LEU A 242 6.04 -8.13 13.11
C LEU A 242 6.43 -9.52 13.63
N GLU A 243 5.60 -10.52 13.34
CA GLU A 243 5.72 -11.87 13.93
C GLU A 243 6.09 -12.94 12.91
N ASN A 244 7.03 -13.81 13.28
CA ASN A 244 7.48 -14.95 12.47
C ASN A 244 7.95 -14.56 11.06
N ASN A 245 8.57 -13.39 10.93
CA ASN A 245 9.07 -12.87 9.66
C ASN A 245 10.57 -13.15 9.49
N LEU A 246 10.99 -13.43 8.26
CA LEU A 246 12.39 -13.54 7.87
C LEU A 246 12.84 -12.20 7.27
N PHE A 247 13.88 -11.60 7.86
CA PHE A 247 14.62 -10.50 7.26
C PHE A 247 16.01 -11.00 6.88
N PHE A 248 16.37 -10.93 5.60
CA PHE A 248 17.64 -11.47 5.11
C PHE A 248 18.30 -10.58 4.07
N ASN A 249 19.62 -10.42 4.17
CA ASN A 249 20.41 -9.56 3.30
C ASN A 249 19.89 -8.11 3.29
N ILE A 250 19.64 -7.55 4.47
CA ILE A 250 19.27 -6.15 4.66
C ILE A 250 20.57 -5.33 4.77
N GLY A 251 20.70 -4.28 3.97
CA GLY A 251 21.90 -3.42 3.91
C GLY A 251 22.25 -2.74 5.24
N ALA A 252 21.28 -2.60 6.15
CA ALA A 252 21.48 -2.11 7.51
C ALA A 252 22.30 -3.08 8.40
N GLY A 253 22.48 -4.34 7.98
CA GLY A 253 23.21 -5.37 8.71
C GLY A 253 22.29 -6.47 9.26
N ASN A 254 22.82 -7.26 10.19
CA ASN A 254 22.12 -8.43 10.77
C ASN A 254 21.68 -8.21 12.23
N GLU A 255 22.06 -7.09 12.84
CA GLU A 255 21.70 -6.80 14.22
C GLU A 255 20.26 -6.26 14.30
N PRO A 256 19.43 -6.76 15.22
CA PRO A 256 18.02 -6.32 15.32
C PRO A 256 17.85 -4.81 15.46
N ASP A 257 18.70 -4.12 16.23
CA ASP A 257 18.65 -2.67 16.43
C ASP A 257 19.05 -1.85 15.19
N LYS A 258 19.53 -2.51 14.13
CA LYS A 258 19.81 -1.90 12.83
C LYS A 258 18.72 -2.20 11.81
N ILE A 259 18.11 -3.39 11.90
CA ILE A 259 17.00 -3.78 11.04
C ILE A 259 15.70 -3.10 11.49
N PHE A 260 15.50 -2.86 12.78
CA PHE A 260 14.31 -2.22 13.33
C PHE A 260 14.71 -0.94 14.04
N THR A 261 14.36 0.20 13.44
CA THR A 261 14.66 1.53 13.97
C THR A 261 13.40 2.22 14.47
N VAL A 262 13.56 3.01 15.52
CA VAL A 262 12.58 4.00 15.95
C VAL A 262 13.19 5.35 15.63
N THR A 263 12.51 6.13 14.79
CA THR A 263 12.97 7.46 14.38
C THR A 263 12.17 8.52 15.13
N THR A 264 12.88 9.30 15.94
CA THR A 264 12.29 10.37 16.72
C THR A 264 12.25 11.66 15.91
N ASN A 265 11.06 12.22 15.72
CA ASN A 265 10.80 13.47 14.98
C ASN A 265 10.31 14.59 15.92
#